data_AF-A0A7V8UUM3-F1
#
_entry.id   AF-A0A7V8UUM3-F1
#
_cell.length_a   1.000
_cell.length_b   1.000
_cell.length_c   1.000
_cell.angle_alpha   90.00
_cell.angle_beta   90.00
_cell.angle_gamma   90.00
#
_symmetry.space_group_name_H-M   'P 1'
#
loop_
_entity.id
_entity.type
_entity.pdbx_description
1 polymer ?
#
loop_
_entity_poly.entity_id
_entity_poly.type
_entity_poly.pdbx_seq_one_letter_code
_entity_poly.pdbx_strand_id
1 'polypeptide(L)'
;MNPLTALVIGASGWILVLGLNSPAASLTVLVIALLAGTWRTRNPSLVAATALLAAPVAASMLLIHAPYGEHRIAPLLTSDGLADAAHLTARFTALIACLMAAVAWMRTPDLAKALQATRGGNRIGYIAGTTLQLGPQGAQRIRATRDANRLKQRSITAKTVVPNLIMPVLTELLTQAGARGQALETAGYDLTGRRTVLRPVHDSSAQRAARILTPLACLAVVVWI
;
A
#
# COMPACT_ATOMS: atom_id res chain seq x y z
N MET A 1 -3.41 8.17 13.42
CA MET A 1 -4.74 7.81 12.87
C MET A 1 -4.85 6.31 12.84
N ASN A 2 -6.05 5.76 13.07
CA ASN A 2 -6.32 4.36 12.83
C ASN A 2 -6.04 4.03 11.35
N PRO A 3 -5.18 3.04 11.04
CA PRO A 3 -4.78 2.73 9.66
C PRO A 3 -5.98 2.33 8.79
N LEU A 4 -7.02 1.73 9.36
CA LEU A 4 -8.24 1.38 8.63
C LEU A 4 -9.00 2.63 8.17
N THR A 5 -9.00 3.70 8.96
CA THR A 5 -9.64 4.97 8.57
C THR A 5 -8.87 5.64 7.43
N ALA A 6 -7.53 5.62 7.46
CA ALA A 6 -6.72 6.14 6.35
C ALA A 6 -6.98 5.36 5.04
N LEU A 7 -7.15 4.04 5.13
CA LEU A 7 -7.41 3.18 3.97
C LEU A 7 -8.78 3.47 3.37
N VAL A 8 -9.81 3.61 4.23
CA VAL A 8 -11.16 3.93 3.78
C VAL A 8 -11.24 5.32 3.16
N ILE A 9 -10.54 6.32 3.73
CA ILE A 9 -10.47 7.65 3.13
C ILE A 9 -9.78 7.61 1.76
N GLY A 10 -8.65 6.90 1.64
CA GLY A 10 -7.96 6.72 0.35
C GLY A 10 -8.84 6.00 -0.69
N ALA A 11 -9.55 4.94 -0.30
CA ALA A 11 -10.48 4.21 -1.15
C ALA A 11 -11.71 5.06 -1.55
N SER A 12 -12.16 5.95 -0.66
CA SER A 12 -13.25 6.88 -0.98
C SER A 12 -12.83 7.89 -2.06
N GLY A 13 -11.55 8.27 -2.08
CA GLY A 13 -10.98 9.07 -3.17
C GLY A 13 -11.07 8.37 -4.53
N TRP A 14 -10.96 7.04 -4.58
CA TRP A 14 -11.16 6.28 -5.81
C TRP A 14 -12.62 6.35 -6.28
N ILE A 15 -13.59 6.21 -5.37
CA ILE A 15 -15.03 6.33 -5.69
C ILE A 15 -15.31 7.70 -6.32
N LEU A 16 -14.74 8.78 -5.77
CA LEU A 16 -14.91 10.12 -6.33
C LEU A 16 -14.26 10.28 -7.71
N VAL A 17 -13.01 9.82 -7.87
CA VAL A 17 -12.28 9.97 -9.15
C VAL A 17 -12.94 9.17 -10.26
N LEU A 18 -13.38 7.93 -9.98
CA LEU A 18 -14.08 7.11 -10.97
C LEU A 18 -15.52 7.59 -11.21
N GLY A 19 -16.24 7.97 -10.16
CA GLY A 19 -17.66 8.33 -10.27
C GLY A 19 -17.91 9.69 -10.91
N LEU A 20 -17.13 10.72 -10.55
CA LEU A 20 -17.30 12.07 -11.12
C LEU A 20 -16.83 12.18 -12.57
N ASN A 21 -15.95 11.27 -13.00
CA ASN A 21 -15.45 11.19 -14.38
C ASN A 21 -15.02 12.55 -14.97
N SER A 22 -14.56 13.49 -14.14
CA SER A 22 -14.20 14.85 -14.56
C SER A 22 -12.73 15.17 -14.25
N PRO A 23 -12.05 15.93 -15.12
CA PRO A 23 -10.63 16.24 -14.93
C PRO A 23 -10.37 17.16 -13.75
N ALA A 24 -11.26 18.14 -13.52
CA ALA A 24 -11.18 19.02 -12.37
C ALA A 24 -11.28 18.23 -11.06
N ALA A 25 -12.23 17.28 -10.95
CA ALA A 25 -12.34 16.42 -9.78
C ALA A 25 -11.06 15.60 -9.56
N SER A 26 -10.53 15.00 -10.62
CA SER A 26 -9.31 14.20 -10.55
C SER A 26 -8.10 15.01 -10.07
N LEU A 27 -7.94 16.24 -10.57
CA LEU A 27 -6.87 17.15 -10.15
C LEU A 27 -7.05 17.62 -8.70
N THR A 28 -8.26 17.95 -8.27
CA THR A 28 -8.51 18.35 -6.87
C THR A 28 -8.17 17.22 -5.90
N VAL A 29 -8.61 15.99 -6.20
CA VAL A 29 -8.29 14.81 -5.40
C VAL A 29 -6.79 14.54 -5.38
N LEU A 30 -6.11 14.66 -6.53
CA LEU A 30 -4.66 14.53 -6.64
C LEU A 30 -3.93 15.53 -5.73
N VAL A 31 -4.28 16.82 -5.82
CA VAL A 31 -3.65 17.88 -5.01
C VAL A 31 -3.89 17.64 -3.52
N ILE A 32 -5.11 17.33 -3.12
CA ILE A 32 -5.46 17.05 -1.72
C ILE A 32 -4.68 15.84 -1.20
N ALA A 33 -4.60 14.76 -1.99
CA ALA A 33 -3.86 13.55 -1.61
C ALA A 33 -2.36 13.83 -1.46
N LEU A 34 -1.75 14.56 -2.39
CA LEU A 34 -0.33 14.93 -2.32
C LEU A 34 -0.05 15.87 -1.14
N LEU A 35 -0.89 16.87 -0.88
CA LEU A 35 -0.75 17.76 0.28
C LEU A 35 -0.90 16.99 1.60
N ALA A 36 -1.93 16.15 1.75
CA ALA A 36 -2.14 15.36 2.95
C ALA A 36 -0.99 14.38 3.20
N GLY A 37 -0.47 13.76 2.14
CA GLY A 37 0.64 12.83 2.22
C GLY A 37 1.98 13.50 2.51
N THR A 38 2.30 14.61 1.83
CA THR A 38 3.53 15.39 2.07
C THR A 38 3.55 16.05 3.44
N TRP A 39 2.41 16.54 3.91
CA TRP A 39 2.28 17.07 5.27
C TRP A 39 2.61 16.01 6.33
N ARG A 40 2.24 14.75 6.05
CA ARG A 40 2.50 13.63 6.94
C ARG A 40 3.95 13.15 6.91
N THR A 41 4.54 13.01 5.74
CA THR A 41 5.94 12.57 5.56
C THR A 41 6.94 13.68 5.83
N ARG A 42 6.50 14.96 5.80
CA ARG A 42 7.33 16.17 5.81
C ARG A 42 8.45 16.16 4.78
N ASN A 43 8.27 15.39 3.69
CA ASN A 43 9.28 15.17 2.67
C ASN A 43 8.60 15.09 1.29
N PRO A 44 9.15 15.77 0.25
CA PRO A 44 8.65 15.68 -1.12
C PRO A 44 8.81 14.30 -1.77
N SER A 45 9.44 13.34 -1.09
CA SER A 45 9.62 11.96 -1.56
C SER A 45 8.32 11.30 -2.01
N LEU A 46 7.17 11.64 -1.41
CA LEU A 46 5.87 11.12 -1.83
C LEU A 46 5.47 11.60 -3.23
N VAL A 47 5.72 12.88 -3.52
CA VAL A 47 5.43 13.48 -4.83
C VAL A 47 6.34 12.83 -5.88
N ALA A 48 7.64 12.72 -5.56
CA ALA A 48 8.61 12.08 -6.44
C ALA A 48 8.27 10.60 -6.71
N ALA A 49 7.91 9.84 -5.67
CA ALA A 49 7.51 8.44 -5.82
C ALA A 49 6.23 8.29 -6.64
N THR A 50 5.23 9.16 -6.40
CA THR A 50 3.98 9.16 -7.16
C THR A 50 4.23 9.49 -8.63
N ALA A 51 5.05 10.52 -8.91
CA ALA A 51 5.42 10.91 -10.27
C ALA A 51 6.21 9.81 -10.98
N LEU A 52 7.16 9.17 -10.28
CA LEU A 52 7.97 8.08 -10.82
C LEU A 52 7.10 6.85 -11.18
N LEU A 53 6.11 6.52 -10.35
CA LEU A 53 5.17 5.43 -10.61
C LEU A 53 4.16 5.78 -11.71
N ALA A 54 3.76 7.04 -11.82
CA ALA A 54 2.85 7.51 -12.86
C ALA A 54 3.52 7.69 -14.22
N ALA A 55 4.83 7.94 -14.27
CA ALA A 55 5.60 8.18 -15.48
C ALA A 55 5.41 7.12 -16.59
N PRO A 56 5.54 5.79 -16.33
CA PRO A 56 5.32 4.79 -17.37
C PRO A 56 3.88 4.79 -17.89
N VAL A 57 2.90 5.01 -17.01
CA VAL A 57 1.48 5.09 -17.41
C VAL A 57 1.23 6.33 -18.27
N ALA A 58 1.77 7.48 -17.87
CA ALA A 58 1.68 8.72 -18.64
C ALA A 58 2.31 8.56 -20.03
N ALA A 59 3.49 7.94 -20.10
CA ALA A 59 4.18 7.64 -21.36
C ALA A 59 3.34 6.71 -22.24
N SER A 60 2.75 5.65 -21.67
CA SER A 60 1.85 4.75 -22.42
C SER A 60 0.59 5.46 -22.91
N MET A 61 -0.06 6.27 -22.07
CA MET A 61 -1.27 7.00 -22.44
C MET A 61 -1.00 8.01 -23.55
N LEU A 62 0.11 8.75 -23.47
CA LEU A 62 0.56 9.66 -24.52
C LEU A 62 0.87 8.90 -25.81
N LEU A 63 1.65 7.82 -25.74
CA LEU A 63 2.05 7.08 -26.94
C LEU A 63 0.85 6.44 -27.65
N ILE A 64 -0.16 6.01 -26.90
CA ILE A 64 -1.38 5.41 -27.45
C ILE A 64 -2.34 6.48 -27.98
N HIS A 65 -2.60 7.57 -27.25
CA HIS A 65 -3.69 8.50 -27.57
C HIS A 65 -3.23 9.75 -28.35
N ALA A 66 -1.97 10.18 -28.23
CA ALA A 66 -1.47 11.34 -28.97
C ALA A 66 -1.70 11.30 -30.51
N PRO A 67 -1.57 10.15 -31.20
CA PRO A 67 -1.79 10.12 -32.65
C PRO A 67 -3.27 10.05 -33.05
N TYR A 68 -4.20 9.82 -32.12
CA TYR A 68 -5.63 9.71 -32.39
C TYR A 68 -6.36 10.98 -31.97
N GLY A 69 -6.79 11.77 -32.96
CA GLY A 69 -7.54 13.01 -32.77
C GLY A 69 -7.84 13.68 -34.10
N GLU A 70 -8.83 14.57 -34.15
CA GLU A 70 -9.26 15.22 -35.39
C GLU A 70 -8.36 16.41 -35.74
N HIS A 71 -7.90 17.14 -34.71
CA HIS A 71 -7.07 18.32 -34.88
C HIS A 71 -5.58 17.98 -34.78
N ARG A 72 -4.92 17.89 -35.93
CA ARG A 72 -3.50 17.52 -36.05
C ARG A 72 -2.59 18.73 -35.89
N ILE A 73 -1.72 18.71 -34.87
CA ILE A 73 -0.69 19.73 -34.63
C ILE A 73 0.64 19.31 -35.27
N ALA A 74 0.95 18.02 -35.25
CA ALA A 74 2.14 17.42 -35.85
C ALA A 74 1.79 16.05 -36.46
N PRO A 75 2.62 15.43 -37.32
CA PRO A 75 2.26 14.21 -38.04
C PRO A 75 1.85 13.03 -37.15
N LEU A 76 2.31 12.98 -35.89
CA LEU A 76 1.91 12.00 -34.87
C LEU A 76 1.32 12.63 -33.59
N LEU A 77 0.98 13.92 -33.60
CA LEU A 77 0.49 14.64 -32.42
C LEU A 77 -0.78 15.41 -32.73
N THR A 78 -1.85 15.10 -32.02
CA THR A 78 -3.16 15.74 -32.13
C THR A 78 -3.51 16.47 -30.83
N SER A 79 -4.22 17.59 -30.89
CA SER A 79 -4.64 18.31 -29.66
C SER A 79 -5.61 17.48 -28.84
N ASP A 80 -6.52 16.80 -29.52
CA ASP A 80 -7.62 16.06 -28.90
C ASP A 80 -7.07 14.81 -28.19
N GLY A 81 -6.20 14.06 -28.88
CA GLY A 81 -5.51 12.92 -28.31
C GLY A 81 -4.57 13.28 -27.16
N LEU A 82 -3.98 14.49 -27.17
CA LEU A 82 -3.17 14.99 -26.06
C LEU A 82 -4.03 15.36 -24.85
N ALA A 83 -5.21 15.97 -25.07
CA ALA A 83 -6.16 16.27 -24.02
C ALA A 83 -6.69 15.00 -23.35
N ASP A 84 -7.06 13.99 -24.13
CA ASP A 84 -7.50 12.69 -23.63
C ASP A 84 -6.40 11.96 -22.85
N ALA A 85 -5.19 11.93 -23.40
CA ALA A 85 -4.03 11.38 -22.70
C ALA A 85 -3.79 12.08 -21.36
N ALA A 86 -3.89 13.41 -21.32
CA ALA A 86 -3.74 14.20 -20.09
C ALA A 86 -4.86 13.89 -19.09
N HIS A 87 -6.11 13.79 -19.54
CA HIS A 87 -7.26 13.44 -18.70
C HIS A 87 -7.11 12.06 -18.06
N LEU A 88 -6.75 11.04 -18.84
CA LEU A 88 -6.52 9.68 -18.35
C LEU A 88 -5.33 9.64 -17.39
N THR A 89 -4.22 10.29 -17.76
CA THR A 89 -3.02 10.35 -16.92
C THR A 89 -3.31 11.02 -15.58
N ALA A 90 -4.05 12.13 -15.56
CA ALA A 90 -4.43 12.83 -14.33
C ALA A 90 -5.27 11.92 -13.41
N ARG A 91 -6.22 11.16 -13.97
CA ARG A 91 -7.02 10.17 -13.22
C ARG A 91 -6.15 9.09 -12.60
N PHE A 92 -5.33 8.42 -13.39
CA PHE A 92 -4.43 7.37 -12.88
C PHE A 92 -3.49 7.91 -11.81
N THR A 93 -2.94 9.10 -12.02
CA THR A 93 -2.06 9.75 -11.04
C THR A 93 -2.81 10.07 -9.75
N ALA A 94 -4.06 10.53 -9.81
CA ALA A 94 -4.91 10.77 -8.64
C ALA A 94 -5.16 9.48 -7.85
N LEU A 95 -5.41 8.36 -8.53
CA LEU A 95 -5.61 7.05 -7.89
C LEU A 95 -4.34 6.57 -7.18
N ILE A 96 -3.18 6.68 -7.83
CA ILE A 96 -1.87 6.35 -7.24
C ILE A 96 -1.61 7.26 -6.03
N ALA A 97 -1.86 8.57 -6.14
CA ALA A 97 -1.67 9.52 -5.07
C ALA A 97 -2.57 9.21 -3.86
N CYS A 98 -3.84 8.84 -4.07
CA CYS A 98 -4.74 8.43 -2.99
C CYS A 98 -4.20 7.21 -2.23
N LEU A 99 -3.69 6.22 -2.95
CA LEU A 99 -3.09 5.03 -2.35
C LEU A 99 -1.81 5.38 -1.58
N MET A 100 -0.92 6.17 -2.19
CA MET A 100 0.33 6.61 -1.58
C MET A 100 0.10 7.46 -0.34
N ALA A 101 -0.86 8.38 -0.37
CA ALA A 101 -1.29 9.15 0.78
C ALA A 101 -1.82 8.23 1.88
N ALA A 102 -2.71 7.29 1.56
CA ALA A 102 -3.21 6.33 2.56
C ALA A 102 -2.06 5.56 3.22
N VAL A 103 -1.13 5.02 2.44
CA VAL A 103 0.05 4.29 2.93
C VAL A 103 0.94 5.19 3.80
N ALA A 104 1.17 6.44 3.42
CA ALA A 104 1.97 7.40 4.20
C ALA A 104 1.38 7.67 5.60
N TRP A 105 0.06 7.55 5.76
CA TRP A 105 -0.63 7.71 7.05
C TRP A 105 -0.68 6.42 7.87
N MET A 106 -0.34 5.27 7.27
CA MET A 106 -0.32 3.96 7.93
C MET A 106 1.08 3.63 8.45
N ARG A 107 1.13 2.96 9.61
CA ARG A 107 2.31 2.24 10.05
C ARG A 107 2.03 0.75 9.91
N THR A 108 2.92 0.03 9.23
CA THR A 108 2.89 -1.43 9.04
C THR A 108 2.52 -2.22 10.31
N PRO A 109 3.14 -1.96 11.49
CA PRO A 109 2.78 -2.68 12.72
C PRO A 109 1.41 -2.31 13.27
N ASP A 110 0.91 -1.10 13.01
CA ASP A 110 -0.39 -0.65 13.52
C ASP A 110 -1.53 -1.21 12.66
N LEU A 111 -1.30 -1.45 11.36
CA LEU A 111 -2.25 -2.15 10.49
C LEU A 111 -2.48 -3.59 10.96
N ALA A 112 -1.41 -4.31 11.27
CA ALA A 112 -1.50 -5.67 11.81
C ALA A 112 -2.31 -5.72 13.11
N LYS A 113 -2.08 -4.76 14.02
CA LYS A 113 -2.84 -4.64 15.28
C LYS A 113 -4.31 -4.31 15.05
N ALA A 114 -4.61 -3.37 14.13
CA ALA A 114 -5.98 -2.98 13.82
C ALA A 114 -6.78 -4.12 13.19
N LEU A 115 -6.14 -4.94 12.34
CA LEU A 115 -6.75 -6.14 11.78
C LEU A 115 -7.04 -7.20 12.85
N GLN A 116 -6.11 -7.42 13.79
CA GLN A 116 -6.31 -8.35 14.92
C GLN A 116 -7.44 -7.92 15.86
N ALA A 117 -7.66 -6.60 16.02
CA ALA A 117 -8.70 -6.07 16.89
C ALA A 117 -10.13 -6.11 16.29
N THR A 118 -10.29 -6.49 15.01
CA THR A 118 -11.60 -6.49 14.33
C THR A 118 -12.38 -7.78 14.62
N ARG A 119 -13.68 -7.69 14.96
CA ARG A 119 -14.55 -8.85 15.24
C ARG A 119 -14.59 -9.81 14.03
N GLY A 120 -14.26 -11.09 14.26
CA GLY A 120 -14.14 -12.11 13.19
C GLY A 120 -12.81 -12.11 12.43
N GLY A 121 -11.97 -11.09 12.62
CA GLY A 121 -10.68 -10.90 11.95
C GLY A 121 -9.49 -11.55 12.65
N ASN A 122 -9.67 -12.27 13.75
CA ASN A 122 -8.54 -12.79 14.55
C ASN A 122 -7.61 -13.71 13.72
N ARG A 123 -8.17 -14.52 12.83
CA ARG A 123 -7.43 -15.42 11.93
C ARG A 123 -6.71 -14.64 10.82
N ILE A 124 -7.39 -13.66 10.21
CA ILE A 124 -6.85 -12.82 9.13
C ILE A 124 -5.81 -11.83 9.67
N GLY A 125 -6.03 -11.24 10.84
CA GLY A 125 -5.10 -10.34 11.51
C GLY A 125 -3.88 -11.07 12.08
N TYR A 126 -4.02 -12.34 12.48
CA TYR A 126 -2.88 -13.20 12.79
C TYR A 126 -2.08 -13.50 11.52
N ILE A 127 -2.71 -13.97 10.43
CA ILE A 127 -2.02 -14.26 9.16
C ILE A 127 -1.39 -13.01 8.55
N ALA A 128 -2.13 -11.91 8.43
CA ALA A 128 -1.60 -10.65 7.93
C ALA A 128 -0.49 -10.11 8.84
N GLY A 129 -0.68 -10.17 10.16
CA GLY A 129 0.31 -9.75 11.13
C GLY A 129 1.59 -10.57 11.10
N THR A 130 1.50 -11.89 10.92
CA THR A 130 2.66 -12.76 10.76
C THR A 130 3.34 -12.51 9.42
N THR A 131 2.61 -12.39 8.30
CA THR A 131 3.21 -12.02 7.00
C THR A 131 3.90 -10.66 7.04
N LEU A 132 3.27 -9.64 7.65
CA LEU A 132 3.82 -8.28 7.81
C LEU A 132 5.07 -8.27 8.69
N GLN A 133 5.17 -9.14 9.69
CA GLN A 133 6.35 -9.28 10.56
C GLN A 133 7.45 -10.18 9.96
N LEU A 134 7.07 -11.17 9.15
CA LEU A 134 7.99 -12.07 8.45
C LEU A 134 8.78 -11.35 7.36
N GLY A 135 8.22 -10.32 6.73
CA GLY A 135 8.91 -9.51 5.72
C GLY A 135 10.25 -8.93 6.19
N PRO A 136 10.30 -8.07 7.22
CA PRO A 136 11.55 -7.48 7.68
C PRO A 136 12.51 -8.50 8.32
N GLN A 137 11.97 -9.49 9.04
CA GLN A 137 12.79 -10.54 9.66
C GLN A 137 13.45 -11.44 8.60
N GLY A 138 12.67 -11.88 7.59
CA GLY A 138 13.18 -12.65 6.46
C GLY A 138 14.19 -11.86 5.64
N ALA A 139 13.94 -10.57 5.36
CA ALA A 139 14.88 -9.73 4.64
C ALA A 139 16.22 -9.55 5.38
N GLN A 140 16.20 -9.42 6.71
CA GLN A 140 17.42 -9.34 7.51
C GLN A 140 18.19 -10.67 7.49
N ARG A 141 17.49 -11.81 7.57
CA ARG A 141 18.12 -13.14 7.50
C ARG A 141 18.72 -13.42 6.13
N ILE A 142 18.00 -13.11 5.05
CA ILE A 142 18.53 -13.21 3.68
C ILE A 142 19.82 -12.40 3.53
N ARG A 143 19.87 -11.18 4.08
CA ARG A 143 21.09 -10.36 4.08
C ARG A 143 22.22 -11.04 4.87
N ALA A 144 21.97 -11.48 6.10
CA ALA A 144 22.97 -12.15 6.92
C ALA A 144 23.52 -13.43 6.28
N THR A 145 22.66 -14.28 5.70
CA THR A 145 23.07 -15.49 4.97
C THR A 145 23.86 -15.15 3.71
N ARG A 146 23.47 -14.08 2.99
CA ARG A 146 24.21 -13.60 1.82
C ARG A 146 25.61 -13.10 2.20
N ASP A 147 25.72 -12.35 3.29
CA ASP A 147 26.99 -11.86 3.82
C ASP A 147 27.88 -13.01 4.30
N ALA A 148 27.32 -14.00 4.99
CA ALA A 148 28.04 -15.20 5.41
C ALA A 148 28.56 -16.03 4.21
N ASN A 149 27.79 -16.16 3.13
CA ASN A 149 28.26 -16.83 1.91
C ASN A 149 29.34 -16.01 1.19
N ARG A 150 29.23 -14.68 1.19
CA ARG A 150 30.25 -13.79 0.64
C ARG A 150 31.57 -13.90 1.40
N LEU A 151 31.54 -13.98 2.73
CA LEU A 151 32.72 -14.23 3.57
C LEU A 151 33.35 -15.61 3.30
N LYS A 152 32.54 -16.62 2.96
CA LYS A 152 33.00 -17.95 2.55
C LYS A 152 33.38 -18.04 1.06
N GLN A 153 33.43 -16.90 0.34
CA GLN A 153 33.71 -16.82 -1.11
C GLN A 153 32.80 -17.71 -1.98
N ARG A 154 31.57 -18.00 -1.53
CA ARG A 154 30.59 -18.78 -2.29
C ARG A 154 29.70 -17.83 -3.09
N SER A 155 29.78 -17.90 -4.41
CA SER A 155 28.91 -17.13 -5.29
C SER A 155 27.47 -17.66 -5.25
N ILE A 156 26.53 -16.72 -5.19
CA ILE A 156 25.09 -17.01 -5.26
C ILE A 156 24.67 -16.76 -6.72
N THR A 157 24.54 -17.85 -7.47
CA THR A 157 24.10 -17.90 -8.87
C THR A 157 22.80 -18.68 -8.94
N ALA A 158 22.02 -18.58 -10.02
CA ALA A 158 20.74 -19.28 -10.18
C ALA A 158 20.78 -20.79 -9.79
N LYS A 159 21.90 -21.47 -10.06
CA LYS A 159 22.10 -22.90 -9.68
C LYS A 159 22.41 -23.13 -8.19
N THR A 160 22.95 -22.13 -7.49
CA THR A 160 23.42 -22.26 -6.09
C THR A 160 22.56 -21.49 -5.09
N VAL A 161 21.57 -20.72 -5.54
CA VAL A 161 20.61 -20.00 -4.69
C VAL A 161 19.87 -20.95 -3.74
N VAL A 162 19.45 -22.11 -4.22
CA VAL A 162 18.71 -23.09 -3.40
C VAL A 162 19.57 -23.59 -2.22
N PRO A 163 20.75 -24.21 -2.43
CA PRO A 163 21.54 -24.74 -1.33
C PRO A 163 22.22 -23.66 -0.48
N ASN A 164 22.65 -22.53 -1.08
CA ASN A 164 23.45 -21.53 -0.35
C ASN A 164 22.61 -20.46 0.33
N LEU A 165 21.36 -20.25 -0.09
CA LEU A 165 20.53 -19.16 0.44
C LEU A 165 19.18 -19.64 0.94
N ILE A 166 18.42 -20.39 0.13
CA ILE A 166 17.05 -20.78 0.49
C ILE A 166 17.06 -21.81 1.63
N MET A 167 17.81 -22.89 1.49
CA MET A 167 17.83 -23.98 2.48
C MET A 167 18.29 -23.50 3.88
N PRO A 168 19.38 -22.73 4.01
CA PRO A 168 19.81 -22.22 5.32
C PRO A 168 18.77 -21.28 5.95
N VAL A 169 18.20 -20.37 5.16
CA VAL A 169 17.16 -19.45 5.64
C VAL A 169 15.92 -20.22 6.07
N LEU A 170 15.49 -21.24 5.31
CA LEU A 170 14.33 -22.06 5.64
C LEU A 170 14.53 -22.82 6.96
N THR A 171 15.68 -23.50 7.11
CA THR A 171 16.01 -24.25 8.33
C THR A 171 16.07 -23.34 9.55
N GLU A 172 16.67 -22.15 9.41
CA GLU A 172 16.78 -21.19 10.51
C GLU A 172 15.43 -20.59 10.90
N LEU A 173 14.58 -20.28 9.91
CA LEU A 173 13.21 -19.83 10.14
C LEU A 173 12.34 -20.92 10.81
N LEU A 174 12.46 -22.17 10.38
CA LEU A 174 11.75 -23.31 10.99
C LEU A 174 12.19 -23.54 12.43
N THR A 175 13.51 -23.50 12.69
CA THR A 175 14.06 -23.64 14.05
C THR A 175 13.56 -22.50 14.95
N GLN A 176 13.58 -21.26 14.45
CA GLN A 176 13.11 -20.09 15.18
C GLN A 176 11.59 -20.12 15.42
N ALA A 177 10.81 -20.62 14.45
CA ALA A 177 9.38 -20.79 14.57
C ALA A 177 9.04 -21.85 15.63
N GLY A 178 9.76 -22.98 15.65
CA GLY A 178 9.61 -24.02 16.68
C GLY A 178 9.90 -23.50 18.10
N ALA A 179 11.02 -22.78 18.27
CA ALA A 179 11.37 -22.18 19.56
C ALA A 179 10.35 -21.13 20.03
N ARG A 180 9.83 -20.30 19.11
CA ARG A 180 8.74 -19.35 19.43
C ARG A 180 7.42 -20.06 19.73
N GLY A 181 7.11 -21.16 19.04
CA GLY A 181 5.91 -21.97 19.29
C GLY A 181 5.88 -22.49 20.73
N GLN A 182 6.97 -23.09 21.19
CA GLN A 182 7.09 -23.57 22.58
C GLN A 182 6.98 -22.43 23.61
N ALA A 183 7.61 -21.28 23.33
CA ALA A 183 7.49 -20.10 24.18
C ALA A 183 6.06 -19.52 24.22
N LEU A 184 5.30 -19.64 23.13
CA LEU A 184 3.91 -19.20 23.05
C LEU A 184 2.96 -20.18 23.74
N GLU A 185 3.18 -21.49 23.62
CA GLU A 185 2.44 -22.52 24.34
C GLU A 185 2.59 -22.37 25.86
N THR A 186 3.83 -22.18 26.33
CA THR A 186 4.13 -21.92 27.75
C THR A 186 3.56 -20.60 28.25
N ALA A 187 3.43 -19.59 27.38
CA ALA A 187 2.73 -18.34 27.69
C ALA A 187 1.19 -18.46 27.65
N GLY A 188 0.65 -19.66 27.42
CA GLY A 188 -0.80 -19.90 27.38
C GLY A 188 -1.48 -19.34 26.14
N TYR A 189 -0.75 -19.15 25.03
CA TYR A 189 -1.31 -18.59 23.79
C TYR A 189 -2.39 -19.47 23.17
N ASP A 190 -2.38 -20.78 23.43
CA ASP A 190 -3.35 -21.75 22.92
C ASP A 190 -4.62 -21.85 23.78
N LEU A 191 -4.65 -21.18 24.93
CA LEU A 191 -5.84 -21.12 25.79
C LEU A 191 -6.93 -20.27 25.13
N THR A 192 -8.14 -20.82 25.11
CA THR A 192 -9.34 -20.13 24.60
C THR A 192 -9.90 -19.19 25.68
N GLY A 193 -10.15 -17.92 25.33
CA GLY A 193 -10.59 -16.92 26.31
C GLY A 193 -10.59 -15.48 25.78
N ARG A 194 -11.16 -14.57 26.57
CA ARG A 194 -11.27 -13.13 26.24
C ARG A 194 -9.89 -12.47 26.37
N ARG A 195 -9.28 -12.08 25.23
CA ARG A 195 -7.92 -11.50 25.20
C ARG A 195 -7.94 -9.99 25.39
N THR A 196 -7.01 -9.48 26.19
CA THR A 196 -6.74 -8.05 26.36
C THR A 196 -5.51 -7.65 25.53
N VAL A 197 -5.62 -6.56 24.76
CA VAL A 197 -4.53 -6.05 23.93
C VAL A 197 -3.67 -5.09 24.76
N LEU A 198 -2.37 -5.38 24.92
CA LEU A 198 -1.45 -4.60 25.75
C LEU A 198 -1.29 -3.13 25.31
N ARG A 199 -1.37 -2.87 24.00
CA ARG A 199 -1.41 -1.51 23.43
C ARG A 199 -2.53 -1.41 22.40
N PRO A 200 -3.75 -0.97 22.79
CA PRO A 200 -4.83 -0.79 21.85
C PRO A 200 -4.49 0.34 20.87
N VAL A 201 -4.87 0.16 19.60
CA VAL A 201 -4.79 1.23 18.61
C VAL A 201 -5.82 2.28 18.99
N HIS A 202 -5.39 3.53 19.12
CA HIS A 202 -6.29 4.62 19.49
C HIS A 202 -7.33 4.83 18.38
N ASP A 203 -8.60 4.56 18.69
CA ASP A 203 -9.75 4.74 17.79
C ASP A 203 -10.70 5.75 18.43
N SER A 204 -10.72 6.97 17.91
CA SER A 204 -11.62 8.00 18.41
C SER A 204 -13.01 7.87 17.77
N SER A 205 -14.06 8.30 18.47
CA SER A 205 -15.43 8.33 17.94
C SER A 205 -15.53 9.07 16.60
N ALA A 206 -14.78 10.17 16.46
CA ALA A 206 -14.65 10.91 15.21
C ALA A 206 -14.05 10.08 14.06
N GLN A 207 -13.05 9.23 14.32
CA GLN A 207 -12.46 8.36 13.29
C GLN A 207 -13.40 7.23 12.87
N ARG A 208 -14.25 6.77 13.79
CA ARG A 208 -15.27 5.76 13.50
C ARG A 208 -16.39 6.33 12.65
N ALA A 209 -16.84 7.56 12.97
CA ALA A 209 -17.81 8.29 12.16
C ALA A 209 -17.26 8.59 10.76
N ALA A 210 -16.03 9.11 10.65
CA ALA A 210 -15.38 9.38 9.36
C ALA A 210 -15.25 8.11 8.49
N ARG A 211 -15.02 6.94 9.08
CA ARG A 211 -14.93 5.68 8.33
C ARG A 211 -16.24 5.31 7.62
N ILE A 212 -17.39 5.74 8.14
CA ILE A 212 -18.70 5.41 7.58
C ILE A 212 -19.22 6.57 6.72
N LEU A 213 -19.11 7.80 7.23
CA LEU A 213 -19.62 8.99 6.57
C LEU A 213 -18.85 9.34 5.29
N THR A 214 -17.53 9.19 5.27
CA THR A 214 -16.72 9.53 4.10
C THR A 214 -17.08 8.70 2.85
N PRO A 215 -17.12 7.36 2.88
CA PRO A 215 -17.53 6.60 1.70
C PRO A 215 -19.00 6.81 1.33
N LEU A 216 -19.90 6.98 2.31
CA LEU A 216 -21.31 7.27 2.05
C LEU A 216 -21.50 8.62 1.35
N ALA A 217 -20.80 9.66 1.81
CA ALA A 217 -20.84 10.97 1.18
C ALA A 217 -20.29 10.92 -0.25
N CYS A 218 -19.19 10.17 -0.47
CA CYS A 218 -18.64 9.98 -1.81
C CYS A 218 -19.63 9.26 -2.74
N LEU A 219 -20.27 8.19 -2.26
CA LEU A 219 -21.31 7.48 -3.02
C LEU A 219 -22.52 8.37 -3.30
N ALA A 220 -22.99 9.15 -2.33
CA ALA A 220 -24.11 10.06 -2.51
C ALA A 220 -23.81 11.12 -3.57
N VAL A 221 -22.61 11.70 -3.56
CA VAL A 221 -22.17 12.65 -4.59
C VAL A 221 -22.15 12.02 -5.98
N VAL A 222 -21.68 10.77 -6.08
CA VAL A 222 -21.62 10.05 -7.37
C VAL A 222 -23.02 9.66 -7.87
N VAL A 223 -23.93 9.26 -6.99
CA VAL A 223 -25.31 8.88 -7.37
C VAL A 223 -26.17 10.10 -7.72
N TRP A 224 -25.86 11.25 -7.16
CA TRP A 224 -26.61 12.49 -7.42
C TRP A 224 -26.33 13.09 -8.80
N ILE A 225 -25.18 12.78 -9.40
CA ILE A 225 -24.71 13.29 -10.70
C ILE A 225 -25.10 12.34 -11.81
#